data_AF-A0A1S2V5A0-F1
#
_entry.id   AF-A0A1S2V5A0-F1
#
_cell.length_a   1.000
_cell.length_b   1.000
_cell.length_c   1.000
_cell.angle_alpha   90.00
_cell.angle_beta   90.00
_cell.angle_gamma   90.00
#
_symmetry.space_group_name_H-M   'P 1'
#
loop_
_entity.id
_entity.type
_entity.pdbx_description
1 polymer ?
#
loop_
_entity_poly.entity_id
_entity_poly.type
_entity_poly.pdbx_seq_one_letter_code
_entity_poly.pdbx_strand_id
1 'polypeptide(L)'
;MGGEQFKQFCWWLLRKDHDLVGCQVLGKQGAKPQHGIDLFAFHRSQPDVLRVYECKCWKRFTPSALRHTVDRFLSGRWADTARVFTLVLSSSGVQGFGGEWIEARRKLADRGIEGVIWTAEHLSEKLQAAPDVISRFFGEMAAAGWGAGWMRRVAFHDALLQALEDPRPHVSRLAHDFIGQERGANEELITCHSTDRGWFIRRPVRGRISQVFCS
;
A
#
# COMPACT_ATOMS: atom_id res chain seq x y z
N MET A 1 -11.89 4.80 10.38
CA MET A 1 -12.31 4.71 8.97
C MET A 1 -13.64 3.96 8.89
N GLY A 2 -14.62 4.47 8.15
CA GLY A 2 -15.89 3.77 7.89
C GLY A 2 -15.83 2.83 6.67
N GLY A 3 -16.83 1.98 6.47
CA GLY A 3 -16.84 0.97 5.39
C GLY A 3 -16.67 1.55 3.97
N GLU A 4 -17.42 2.60 3.63
CA GLU A 4 -17.28 3.25 2.31
C GLU A 4 -15.91 3.90 2.14
N GLN A 5 -15.41 4.57 3.18
CA GLN A 5 -14.08 5.16 3.17
C GLN A 5 -12.98 4.10 3.02
N PHE A 6 -13.18 2.89 3.57
CA PHE A 6 -12.28 1.76 3.42
C PHE A 6 -12.26 1.19 2.00
N LYS A 7 -13.41 1.14 1.31
CA LYS A 7 -13.46 0.79 -0.12
C LYS A 7 -12.67 1.79 -0.96
N GLN A 8 -12.86 3.09 -0.70
CA GLN A 8 -12.10 4.15 -1.37
C GLN A 8 -10.60 4.03 -1.08
N PHE A 9 -10.23 3.74 0.17
CA PHE A 9 -8.84 3.48 0.55
C PHE A 9 -8.23 2.31 -0.24
N CYS A 10 -8.93 1.17 -0.30
CA CYS A 10 -8.48 0.01 -1.05
C CYS A 10 -8.37 0.32 -2.55
N TRP A 11 -9.32 1.06 -3.13
CA TRP A 11 -9.25 1.50 -4.52
C TRP A 11 -8.02 2.37 -4.80
N TRP A 12 -7.73 3.36 -3.95
CA TRP A 12 -6.53 4.19 -4.09
C TRP A 12 -5.25 3.35 -3.99
N LEU A 13 -5.21 2.37 -3.09
CA LEU A 13 -4.09 1.46 -2.94
C LEU A 13 -3.90 0.57 -4.19
N LEU A 14 -4.98 -0.02 -4.70
CA LEU A 14 -4.93 -0.86 -5.92
C LEU A 14 -4.48 -0.08 -7.16
N ARG A 15 -4.77 1.21 -7.24
CA ARG A 15 -4.29 2.06 -8.34
C ARG A 15 -2.77 2.28 -8.34
N LYS A 16 -2.08 1.97 -7.24
CA LYS A 16 -0.62 2.00 -7.14
C LYS A 16 0.03 0.70 -7.60
N ASP A 17 -0.76 -0.36 -7.74
CA ASP A 17 -0.29 -1.64 -8.26
C ASP A 17 -0.12 -1.54 -9.79
N HIS A 18 1.14 -1.61 -10.25
CA HIS A 18 1.48 -1.46 -11.66
C HIS A 18 1.03 -2.66 -12.50
N ASP A 19 0.76 -3.81 -11.87
CA ASP A 19 0.23 -4.99 -12.56
C ASP A 19 -1.28 -4.90 -12.80
N LEU A 20 -1.95 -3.88 -12.26
CA LEU A 20 -3.38 -3.69 -12.42
C LEU A 20 -3.72 -2.53 -13.37
N VAL A 21 -4.80 -2.70 -14.11
CA VAL A 21 -5.42 -1.67 -14.95
C VAL A 21 -6.94 -1.68 -14.77
N GLY A 22 -7.58 -0.54 -15.08
CA GLY A 22 -9.04 -0.44 -15.05
C GLY A 22 -9.68 -0.63 -13.67
N CYS A 23 -8.97 -0.33 -12.59
CA CYS A 23 -9.50 -0.51 -11.23
C CYS A 23 -10.72 0.38 -10.98
N GLN A 24 -11.85 -0.23 -10.61
CA GLN A 24 -13.13 0.45 -10.47
C GLN A 24 -13.86 0.02 -9.19
N VAL A 25 -14.52 0.99 -8.55
CA VAL A 25 -15.43 0.74 -7.43
C VAL A 25 -16.81 0.33 -7.96
N LEU A 26 -17.36 -0.76 -7.43
CA LEU A 26 -18.73 -1.17 -7.68
C LEU A 26 -19.68 -0.48 -6.70
N GLY A 27 -20.59 0.32 -7.26
CA GLY A 27 -21.73 0.91 -6.57
C GLY A 27 -21.51 2.29 -5.95
N LYS A 28 -22.55 3.12 -6.06
CA LYS A 28 -22.99 4.17 -5.11
C LYS A 28 -24.52 4.06 -5.01
N GLN A 29 -25.10 4.63 -3.94
CA GLN A 29 -26.52 4.50 -3.53
C GLN A 29 -27.53 4.33 -4.69
N GLY A 30 -28.31 3.24 -4.66
CA GLY A 30 -29.52 3.07 -5.46
C GLY A 30 -29.51 1.99 -6.55
N ALA A 31 -28.40 1.32 -6.88
CA ALA A 31 -28.36 0.44 -8.05
C ALA A 31 -27.69 -0.93 -7.81
N LYS A 32 -28.53 -1.98 -8.01
CA LYS A 32 -28.24 -3.42 -8.24
C LYS A 32 -27.45 -4.17 -7.15
N PRO A 33 -27.78 -5.46 -6.92
CA PRO A 33 -27.01 -6.30 -6.00
C PRO A 33 -25.55 -6.37 -6.44
N GLN A 34 -24.64 -6.07 -5.51
CA GLN A 34 -23.18 -6.06 -5.75
C GLN A 34 -22.58 -7.48 -5.73
N HIS A 35 -23.40 -8.51 -5.59
CA HIS A 35 -23.03 -9.93 -5.67
C HIS A 35 -21.76 -10.32 -4.87
N GLY A 36 -21.50 -9.61 -3.77
CA GLY A 36 -20.37 -9.89 -2.87
C GLY A 36 -19.00 -9.38 -3.33
N ILE A 37 -18.95 -8.33 -4.16
CA ILE A 37 -17.71 -7.65 -4.57
C ILE A 37 -17.86 -6.13 -4.46
N ASP A 38 -16.81 -5.48 -4.00
CA ASP A 38 -16.70 -4.03 -3.88
C ASP A 38 -15.87 -3.38 -4.99
N LEU A 39 -14.80 -4.04 -5.46
CA LEU A 39 -13.90 -3.50 -6.49
C LEU A 39 -13.57 -4.58 -7.53
N PHE A 40 -13.21 -4.16 -8.73
CA PHE A 40 -12.57 -5.03 -9.72
C PHE A 40 -11.43 -4.33 -10.44
N ALA A 41 -10.53 -5.12 -11.02
CA ALA A 41 -9.44 -4.66 -11.88
C ALA A 41 -9.05 -5.79 -12.84
N PHE A 42 -8.27 -5.46 -13.86
CA PHE A 42 -7.71 -6.43 -14.81
C PHE A 42 -6.19 -6.50 -14.64
N HIS A 43 -5.61 -7.67 -14.90
CA HIS A 43 -4.17 -7.80 -14.97
C HIS A 43 -3.63 -7.10 -16.23
N ARG A 44 -2.58 -6.30 -16.10
CA ARG A 44 -2.02 -5.50 -17.19
C ARG A 44 -1.51 -6.35 -18.34
N SER A 45 -0.73 -7.40 -18.05
CA SER A 45 -0.16 -8.28 -19.07
C SER A 45 -1.08 -9.44 -19.47
N GLN A 46 -2.20 -9.62 -18.77
CA GLN A 46 -3.17 -10.70 -19.03
C GLN A 46 -4.59 -10.12 -18.94
N PRO A 47 -5.05 -9.38 -19.97
CA PRO A 47 -6.30 -8.62 -19.90
C PRO A 47 -7.55 -9.46 -19.57
N ASP A 48 -7.54 -10.75 -19.89
CA ASP A 48 -8.62 -11.69 -19.58
C ASP A 48 -8.67 -12.12 -18.10
N VAL A 49 -7.64 -11.78 -17.32
CA VAL A 49 -7.56 -12.09 -15.89
C VAL A 49 -8.25 -10.99 -15.11
N LEU A 50 -9.55 -11.18 -14.89
CA LEU A 50 -10.35 -10.35 -14.00
C LEU A 50 -10.02 -10.68 -12.53
N ARG A 51 -9.66 -9.65 -11.76
CA ARG A 51 -9.48 -9.70 -10.32
C ARG A 51 -10.59 -8.93 -9.62
N VAL A 52 -11.19 -9.55 -8.62
CA VAL A 52 -12.28 -8.96 -7.84
C VAL A 52 -11.90 -8.89 -6.36
N TYR A 53 -12.42 -7.87 -5.68
CA TYR A 53 -12.08 -7.56 -4.30
C TYR A 53 -13.33 -7.30 -3.47
N GLU A 54 -13.44 -7.95 -2.32
CA GLU A 54 -14.45 -7.66 -1.31
C GLU A 54 -13.76 -7.02 -0.11
N CYS A 55 -14.21 -5.84 0.33
CA CYS A 55 -13.57 -5.05 1.36
C CYS A 55 -14.39 -5.07 2.66
N LYS A 56 -13.82 -5.61 3.75
CA LYS A 56 -14.45 -5.66 5.07
C LYS A 56 -13.66 -4.82 6.08
N CYS A 57 -14.23 -3.67 6.43
CA CYS A 57 -13.71 -2.78 7.48
C CYS A 57 -14.21 -3.20 8.87
N TRP A 58 -13.94 -4.43 9.29
CA TRP A 58 -14.42 -4.97 10.57
C TRP A 58 -13.29 -5.08 11.59
N LYS A 59 -13.57 -4.76 12.85
CA LYS A 59 -12.60 -4.92 13.95
C LYS A 59 -12.28 -6.39 14.21
N ARG A 60 -13.27 -7.27 14.06
CA ARG A 60 -13.15 -8.72 14.22
C ARG A 60 -13.86 -9.42 13.09
N PHE A 61 -13.11 -10.18 12.30
CA PHE A 61 -13.65 -11.03 11.25
C PHE A 61 -13.77 -12.46 11.77
N THR A 62 -14.86 -13.16 11.47
CA THR A 62 -15.17 -14.48 12.03
C THR A 62 -15.12 -15.58 10.97
N PRO A 63 -14.91 -16.85 11.35
CA PRO A 63 -14.96 -17.96 10.39
C PRO A 63 -16.32 -18.09 9.68
N SER A 64 -17.43 -17.82 10.40
CA SER A 64 -18.76 -17.79 9.81
C SER A 64 -18.92 -16.70 8.75
N ALA A 65 -18.32 -15.52 8.99
CA ALA A 65 -18.33 -14.42 8.04
C ALA A 65 -17.48 -14.71 6.80
N LEU A 66 -16.36 -15.42 6.95
CA LEU A 66 -15.55 -15.91 5.85
C LEU A 66 -16.37 -16.80 4.92
N ARG A 67 -16.97 -17.86 5.48
CA ARG A 67 -17.82 -18.79 4.74
C ARG A 67 -18.94 -18.05 4.01
N HIS A 68 -19.68 -17.21 4.73
CA HIS A 68 -20.79 -16.47 4.15
C HIS A 68 -20.34 -15.50 3.04
N THR A 69 -19.16 -14.90 3.18
CA THR A 69 -18.61 -14.00 2.15
C THR A 69 -18.23 -14.74 0.88
N VAL A 70 -17.56 -15.88 1.01
CA VAL A 70 -17.16 -16.71 -0.14
C VAL A 70 -18.38 -17.33 -0.81
N ASP A 71 -19.34 -17.87 -0.06
CA ASP A 71 -20.57 -18.44 -0.61
C ASP A 71 -21.43 -17.38 -1.33
N ARG A 72 -21.44 -16.14 -0.82
CA ARG A 72 -22.12 -15.01 -1.50
C ARG A 72 -21.44 -14.63 -2.81
N PHE A 73 -20.10 -14.61 -2.83
CA PHE A 73 -19.35 -14.35 -4.06
C PHE A 73 -19.59 -15.47 -5.09
N LEU A 74 -19.51 -16.74 -4.67
CA LEU A 74 -19.67 -17.91 -5.54
C LEU A 74 -21.09 -18.06 -6.11
N SER A 75 -22.11 -17.57 -5.40
CA SER A 75 -23.49 -17.49 -5.93
C SER A 75 -23.73 -16.27 -6.81
N GLY A 76 -22.75 -15.38 -6.93
CA GLY A 76 -22.78 -14.19 -7.77
C GLY A 76 -22.26 -14.43 -9.18
N ARG A 77 -22.75 -13.63 -10.14
CA ARG A 77 -22.34 -13.68 -11.56
C ARG A 77 -20.85 -13.46 -11.83
N TRP A 78 -20.13 -12.87 -10.87
CA TRP A 78 -18.72 -12.58 -11.02
C TRP A 78 -17.86 -13.84 -10.87
N ALA A 79 -18.35 -14.86 -10.17
CA ALA A 79 -17.65 -16.14 -10.05
C ALA A 79 -17.50 -16.87 -11.39
N ASP A 80 -18.28 -16.52 -12.41
CA ASP A 80 -18.16 -17.11 -13.75
C ASP A 80 -17.01 -16.52 -14.57
N THR A 81 -16.52 -15.33 -14.20
CA THR A 81 -15.55 -14.56 -14.99
C THR A 81 -14.28 -14.23 -14.24
N ALA A 82 -14.35 -14.04 -12.92
CA ALA A 82 -13.18 -13.78 -12.10
C ALA A 82 -12.17 -14.93 -12.17
N ARG A 83 -10.89 -14.59 -12.06
CA ARG A 83 -9.78 -15.53 -11.90
C ARG A 83 -9.11 -15.41 -10.54
N VAL A 84 -9.26 -14.26 -9.89
CA VAL A 84 -8.76 -14.03 -8.53
C VAL A 84 -9.85 -13.36 -7.71
N PHE A 85 -10.16 -13.92 -6.54
CA PHE A 85 -11.01 -13.33 -5.52
C PHE A 85 -10.16 -12.94 -4.31
N THR A 86 -10.10 -11.65 -4.01
CA THR A 86 -9.34 -11.11 -2.86
C THR A 86 -10.29 -10.61 -1.79
N LEU A 87 -10.24 -11.20 -0.61
CA LEU A 87 -10.91 -10.68 0.58
C LEU A 87 -9.96 -9.72 1.32
N VAL A 88 -10.31 -8.45 1.38
CA VAL A 88 -9.51 -7.40 2.02
C VAL A 88 -10.10 -7.06 3.39
N LEU A 89 -9.33 -7.28 4.45
CA LEU A 89 -9.72 -7.09 5.84
C LEU A 89 -8.93 -5.94 6.46
N SER A 90 -9.61 -5.07 7.20
CA SER A 90 -8.95 -4.04 8.03
C SER A 90 -8.38 -4.59 9.34
N SER A 91 -8.73 -5.82 9.73
CA SER A 91 -8.26 -6.46 10.96
C SER A 91 -6.92 -7.15 10.76
N SER A 92 -6.14 -7.22 11.84
CA SER A 92 -4.89 -7.98 11.93
C SER A 92 -5.16 -9.48 12.01
N GLY A 93 -4.33 -10.26 11.33
CA GLY A 93 -4.27 -11.72 11.46
C GLY A 93 -5.51 -12.50 10.96
N VAL A 94 -5.30 -13.81 10.81
CA VAL A 94 -6.33 -14.79 10.41
C VAL A 94 -6.63 -15.82 11.50
N GLN A 95 -6.30 -15.48 12.75
CA GLN A 95 -6.28 -16.46 13.84
C GLN A 95 -7.66 -17.06 14.09
N GLY A 96 -7.72 -18.40 14.06
CA GLY A 96 -8.91 -19.18 14.39
C GLY A 96 -9.86 -19.49 13.23
N PHE A 97 -9.52 -19.17 11.97
CA PHE A 97 -10.33 -19.57 10.80
C PHE A 97 -9.56 -20.30 9.69
N GLY A 98 -8.41 -20.91 10.02
CA GLY A 98 -7.57 -21.61 9.04
C GLY A 98 -8.29 -22.74 8.31
N GLY A 99 -9.11 -23.53 9.02
CA GLY A 99 -9.91 -24.60 8.41
C GLY A 99 -10.95 -24.07 7.43
N GLU A 100 -11.68 -23.03 7.82
CA GLU A 100 -12.67 -22.37 6.97
C GLU A 100 -12.02 -21.69 5.77
N TRP A 101 -10.78 -21.20 5.91
CA TRP A 101 -10.04 -20.66 4.79
C TRP A 101 -9.58 -21.74 3.81
N ILE A 102 -9.12 -22.90 4.30
CA ILE A 102 -8.77 -24.04 3.45
C ILE A 102 -10.00 -24.48 2.64
N GLU A 103 -11.15 -24.65 3.29
CA GLU A 103 -12.39 -25.01 2.59
C GLU A 103 -12.85 -23.93 1.61
N ALA A 104 -12.76 -22.64 1.99
CA ALA A 104 -13.06 -21.54 1.09
C ALA A 104 -12.15 -21.55 -0.15
N ARG A 105 -10.84 -21.74 0.02
CA ARG A 105 -9.89 -21.85 -1.11
C ARG A 105 -10.21 -23.04 -1.99
N ARG A 106 -10.61 -24.18 -1.42
CA ARG A 106 -11.03 -25.35 -2.20
C ARG A 106 -12.26 -25.02 -3.06
N LYS A 107 -13.31 -24.43 -2.48
CA LYS A 107 -14.51 -24.03 -3.23
C LYS A 107 -14.21 -23.04 -4.37
N LEU A 108 -13.29 -22.10 -4.14
CA LEU A 108 -12.84 -21.15 -5.16
C LEU A 108 -12.04 -21.86 -6.26
N ALA A 109 -11.12 -22.75 -5.89
CA ALA A 109 -10.29 -23.51 -6.82
C ALA A 109 -11.12 -24.47 -7.70
N ASP A 110 -12.17 -25.08 -7.15
CA ASP A 110 -13.14 -25.91 -7.90
C ASP A 110 -13.83 -25.12 -9.04
N ARG A 111 -13.80 -23.77 -8.98
CA ARG A 111 -14.32 -22.85 -10.00
C ARG A 111 -13.21 -22.19 -10.83
N GLY A 112 -11.96 -22.60 -10.66
CA GLY A 112 -10.80 -22.00 -11.33
C GLY A 112 -10.44 -20.60 -10.82
N ILE A 113 -10.79 -20.28 -9.57
CA ILE A 113 -10.58 -18.97 -8.95
C ILE A 113 -9.51 -19.08 -7.87
N GLU A 114 -8.48 -18.24 -7.95
CA GLU A 114 -7.50 -18.09 -6.89
C GLU A 114 -8.09 -17.29 -5.72
N GLY A 115 -8.08 -17.88 -4.52
CA GLY A 115 -8.50 -17.20 -3.29
C GLY A 115 -7.32 -16.55 -2.56
N VAL A 116 -7.43 -15.25 -2.30
CA VAL A 116 -6.43 -14.44 -1.59
C VAL A 116 -7.07 -13.70 -0.41
N ILE A 117 -6.36 -13.58 0.71
CA ILE A 117 -6.74 -12.71 1.84
C ILE A 117 -5.68 -11.64 2.02
N TRP A 118 -6.11 -10.39 2.12
CA TRP A 118 -5.30 -9.29 2.64
C TRP A 118 -5.79 -8.92 4.04
N THR A 119 -4.86 -8.85 4.98
CA THR A 119 -5.11 -8.37 6.35
C THR A 119 -4.50 -6.98 6.54
N ALA A 120 -4.64 -6.41 7.74
CA ALA A 120 -3.98 -5.16 8.09
C ALA A 120 -2.46 -5.18 7.84
N GLU A 121 -1.80 -6.32 8.03
CA GLU A 121 -0.37 -6.50 7.76
C GLU A 121 -0.06 -6.36 6.26
N HIS A 122 -0.80 -7.06 5.40
CA HIS A 122 -0.65 -6.97 3.94
C HIS A 122 -0.95 -5.56 3.40
N LEU A 123 -1.96 -4.88 3.97
CA LEU A 123 -2.27 -3.49 3.63
C LEU A 123 -1.13 -2.56 4.04
N SER A 124 -0.53 -2.78 5.21
CA SER A 124 0.61 -2.00 5.69
C SER A 124 1.85 -2.19 4.81
N GLU A 125 2.11 -3.41 4.33
CA GLU A 125 3.19 -3.69 3.37
C GLU A 125 2.96 -2.97 2.05
N LYS A 126 1.75 -3.05 1.50
CA LYS A 126 1.42 -2.38 0.23
C LYS A 126 1.49 -0.86 0.31
N LEU A 127 1.18 -0.28 1.49
CA LEU A 127 1.31 1.15 1.71
C LEU A 127 2.75 1.65 1.64
N GLN A 128 3.76 0.76 1.63
CA GLN A 128 5.20 1.14 1.60
C GLN A 128 5.57 1.88 0.35
N ALA A 129 4.95 1.49 -0.77
CA ALA A 129 5.12 2.15 -2.04
C ALA A 129 4.06 3.25 -2.29
N ALA A 130 3.22 3.60 -1.31
CA ALA A 130 2.06 4.47 -1.51
C ALA A 130 1.89 5.54 -0.41
N PRO A 131 2.92 6.38 -0.12
CA PRO A 131 2.85 7.41 0.91
C PRO A 131 1.74 8.44 0.68
N ASP A 132 1.40 8.75 -0.58
CA ASP A 132 0.30 9.66 -0.92
C ASP A 132 -1.07 9.10 -0.52
N VAL A 133 -1.24 7.77 -0.56
CA VAL A 133 -2.44 7.10 -0.05
C VAL A 133 -2.52 7.22 1.47
N ILE A 134 -1.37 7.15 2.16
CA ILE A 134 -1.33 7.34 3.62
C ILE A 134 -1.76 8.76 3.98
N SER A 135 -1.16 9.77 3.34
CA SER A 135 -1.52 11.17 3.59
C SER A 135 -3.00 11.44 3.36
N ARG A 136 -3.57 10.86 2.29
CA ARG A 136 -4.98 11.07 1.93
C ARG A 136 -5.97 10.52 2.96
N PHE A 137 -5.68 9.38 3.58
CA PHE A 137 -6.64 8.67 4.44
C PHE A 137 -6.34 8.78 5.94
N PHE A 138 -5.10 9.09 6.31
CA PHE A 138 -4.66 9.16 7.71
C PHE A 138 -4.04 10.51 8.09
N GLY A 139 -3.86 11.42 7.12
CA GLY A 139 -3.28 12.75 7.31
C GLY A 139 -1.76 12.78 7.19
N GLU A 140 -1.21 13.98 7.04
CA GLU A 140 0.23 14.20 6.76
C GLU A 140 1.14 13.79 7.92
N MET A 141 0.72 14.01 9.17
CA MET A 141 1.52 13.58 10.33
C MET A 141 1.66 12.05 10.40
N ALA A 142 0.60 11.33 10.05
CA ALA A 142 0.65 9.88 9.97
C ALA A 142 1.59 9.44 8.85
N ALA A 143 1.54 10.08 7.68
CA ALA A 143 2.45 9.81 6.57
C ALA A 143 3.92 10.10 6.91
N ALA A 144 4.21 11.22 7.58
CA ALA A 144 5.56 11.59 7.99
C ALA A 144 6.13 10.62 9.04
N GLY A 145 5.34 10.30 10.08
CA GLY A 145 5.75 9.32 11.10
C GLY A 145 5.96 7.93 10.51
N TRP A 146 5.11 7.54 9.56
CA TRP A 146 5.19 6.27 8.88
C TRP A 146 6.39 6.20 7.92
N GLY A 147 6.64 7.25 7.13
CA GLY A 147 7.81 7.39 6.27
C GLY A 147 9.11 7.33 7.06
N ALA A 148 9.21 8.06 8.18
CA ALA A 148 10.37 8.00 9.07
C ALA A 148 10.56 6.59 9.67
N GLY A 149 9.48 5.89 10.02
CA GLY A 149 9.52 4.51 10.50
C GLY A 149 9.85 3.48 9.43
N TRP A 150 9.44 3.70 8.18
CA TRP A 150 9.71 2.84 7.04
C TRP A 150 11.14 3.00 6.52
N MET A 151 11.60 4.24 6.28
CA MET A 151 12.96 4.54 5.84
C MET A 151 14.02 3.94 6.78
N ARG A 152 13.76 3.96 8.10
CA ARG A 152 14.59 3.30 9.11
C ARG A 152 14.59 1.77 9.02
N ARG A 153 13.46 1.16 8.63
CA ARG A 153 13.31 -0.30 8.57
C ARG A 153 13.87 -0.92 7.31
N VAL A 154 13.79 -0.23 6.17
CA VAL A 154 14.29 -0.75 4.88
C VAL A 154 15.73 -0.31 4.58
N ALA A 155 16.41 0.32 5.56
CA ALA A 155 17.73 0.92 5.38
C ALA A 155 17.79 1.75 4.07
N PHE A 156 16.74 2.55 3.80
CA PHE A 156 16.58 3.24 2.51
C PHE A 156 17.80 4.08 2.17
N HIS A 157 18.41 4.71 3.17
CA HIS A 157 19.68 5.42 3.01
C HIS A 157 20.78 4.52 2.44
N ASP A 158 20.98 3.33 3.00
CA ASP A 158 22.00 2.41 2.54
C ASP A 158 21.68 1.85 1.16
N ALA A 159 20.41 1.52 0.88
CA ALA A 159 19.97 1.07 -0.43
C ALA A 159 20.09 2.17 -1.51
N LEU A 160 19.80 3.42 -1.15
CA LEU A 160 19.96 4.57 -2.04
C LEU A 160 21.45 4.85 -2.29
N LEU A 161 22.29 4.83 -1.26
CA LEU A 161 23.75 4.98 -1.40
C LEU A 161 24.33 3.89 -2.29
N GLN A 162 23.93 2.63 -2.08
CA GLN A 162 24.31 1.52 -2.95
C GLN A 162 23.80 1.70 -4.39
N ALA A 163 22.58 2.20 -4.57
CA ALA A 163 22.02 2.44 -5.90
C ALA A 163 22.75 3.56 -6.65
N LEU A 164 23.18 4.62 -5.95
CA LEU A 164 23.99 5.70 -6.54
C LEU A 164 25.34 5.20 -7.05
N GLU A 165 25.98 4.32 -6.27
CA GLU A 165 27.27 3.70 -6.57
C GLU A 165 27.14 2.39 -7.38
N ASP A 166 25.93 2.03 -7.83
CA ASP A 166 25.69 0.76 -8.51
C ASP A 166 26.44 0.70 -9.85
N PRO A 167 27.23 -0.37 -10.11
CA PRO A 167 28.00 -0.49 -11.35
C PRO A 167 27.12 -0.58 -12.61
N ARG A 168 25.82 -0.85 -12.47
CA ARG A 168 24.85 -0.88 -13.58
C ARG A 168 24.37 0.55 -13.89
N PRO A 169 24.70 1.11 -15.06
CA PRO A 169 24.45 2.53 -15.34
C PRO A 169 22.98 2.94 -15.34
N HIS A 170 22.04 2.02 -15.52
CA HIS A 170 20.60 2.34 -15.49
C HIS A 170 20.07 2.48 -14.06
N VAL A 171 20.62 1.74 -13.09
CA VAL A 171 20.24 1.83 -11.67
C VAL A 171 20.77 3.12 -11.06
N SER A 172 22.07 3.40 -11.25
CA SER A 172 22.70 4.64 -10.79
C SER A 172 22.05 5.89 -11.41
N ARG A 173 21.71 5.86 -12.71
CA ARG A 173 20.94 6.96 -13.34
C ARG A 173 19.59 7.19 -12.69
N LEU A 174 18.80 6.15 -12.44
CA LEU A 174 17.50 6.29 -11.77
C LEU A 174 17.64 6.88 -10.36
N ALA A 175 18.68 6.50 -9.61
CA ALA A 175 18.96 7.06 -8.29
C ALA A 175 19.37 8.53 -8.36
N HIS A 176 20.21 8.91 -9.32
CA HIS A 176 20.59 10.31 -9.56
C HIS A 176 19.41 11.16 -10.04
N ASP A 177 18.55 10.63 -10.91
CA ASP A 177 17.33 11.29 -11.38
C ASP A 177 16.35 11.51 -10.23
N PHE A 178 16.20 10.52 -9.34
CA PHE A 178 15.39 10.63 -8.13
C PHE A 178 15.87 11.77 -7.22
N ILE A 179 17.19 11.89 -6.99
CA ILE A 179 17.76 13.02 -6.23
C ILE A 179 17.59 14.35 -6.98
N GLY A 180 17.70 14.33 -8.32
CA GLY A 180 17.52 15.50 -9.17
C GLY A 180 16.09 16.04 -9.15
N GLN A 181 15.09 15.16 -9.06
CA GLN A 181 13.68 15.52 -8.94
C GLN A 181 13.36 16.23 -7.62
N GLU A 182 14.02 15.83 -6.52
CA GLU A 182 13.91 16.49 -5.21
C GLU A 182 14.55 17.90 -5.19
N ARG A 183 15.61 18.13 -5.97
CA ARG A 183 16.27 19.46 -6.06
C ARG A 183 15.38 20.55 -6.69
N GLY A 184 14.37 20.17 -7.46
CA GLY A 184 13.37 21.11 -7.98
C GLY A 184 12.30 21.52 -6.95
N ALA A 185 12.17 20.78 -5.85
CA ALA A 185 11.10 20.94 -4.86
C ALA A 185 11.58 21.24 -3.43
N ASN A 186 12.85 20.99 -3.08
CA ASN A 186 13.33 21.13 -1.71
C ASN A 186 14.80 21.58 -1.63
N GLU A 187 15.02 22.88 -1.37
CA GLU A 187 16.27 23.38 -0.76
C GLU A 187 16.46 22.89 0.71
N GLU A 188 15.56 22.04 1.23
CA GLU A 188 15.49 21.64 2.64
C GLU A 188 16.09 20.28 3.02
N LEU A 189 16.66 19.51 2.09
CA LEU A 189 17.40 18.29 2.46
C LEU A 189 18.80 18.65 2.97
N ILE A 190 18.81 19.13 4.21
CA ILE A 190 19.95 19.39 5.08
C ILE A 190 20.85 18.15 5.09
N THR A 191 22.11 18.33 4.72
CA THR A 191 23.19 17.34 4.87
C THR A 191 23.38 17.00 6.35
N CYS A 192 23.00 15.78 6.74
CA CYS A 192 23.20 15.24 8.08
C CYS A 192 24.60 14.63 8.22
N HIS A 193 25.38 15.11 9.19
CA HIS A 193 26.61 14.44 9.63
C HIS A 193 26.37 13.87 11.04
N SER A 194 26.57 12.57 11.21
CA SER A 194 26.47 11.85 12.48
C SER A 194 27.84 11.76 13.16
N THR A 195 27.94 12.10 14.44
CA THR A 195 29.05 11.68 15.32
C THR A 195 28.51 11.32 16.71
N ASP A 196 29.27 10.48 17.43
CA ASP A 196 28.85 9.64 18.56
C ASP A 196 28.37 10.34 19.86
N ARG A 197 28.06 11.64 19.87
CA ARG A 197 27.67 12.37 21.10
C ARG A 197 26.39 13.21 21.01
N GLY A 198 25.49 12.91 20.08
CA GLY A 198 24.13 13.45 20.07
C GLY A 198 23.82 14.41 18.92
N TRP A 199 22.52 14.67 18.71
CA TRP A 199 21.97 15.33 17.53
C TRP A 199 21.94 16.85 17.67
N PHE A 200 22.41 17.57 16.65
CA PHE A 200 22.18 19.00 16.52
C PHE A 200 22.05 19.43 15.06
N ILE A 201 21.24 20.47 14.82
CA ILE A 201 21.04 21.10 13.50
C ILE A 201 21.91 22.36 13.44
N ARG A 202 22.77 22.49 12.44
CA ARG A 202 23.42 23.77 12.11
C ARG A 202 23.00 24.24 10.72
N ARG A 203 22.53 25.48 10.63
CA ARG A 203 22.37 26.19 9.34
C ARG A 203 23.75 26.45 8.73
N PRO A 204 23.94 26.32 7.40
CA PRO A 204 25.14 26.80 6.75
C PRO A 204 25.09 28.33 6.67
N VAL A 205 26.04 28.98 7.33
CA VAL A 205 26.26 30.43 7.18
C VAL A 205 27.03 30.65 5.88
N ARG A 206 26.43 31.36 4.92
CA ARG A 206 27.17 31.92 3.77
C ARG A 206 28.15 32.97 4.31
N GLY A 207 29.41 32.85 3.93
CA GLY A 207 30.53 33.52 4.57
C GLY A 207 30.46 35.06 4.60
N ARG A 208 30.82 35.62 5.75
CA ARG A 208 31.96 36.53 5.93
C ARG A 208 32.27 36.63 7.42
N ILE A 209 33.56 36.72 7.71
CA ILE A 209 34.10 36.97 9.04
C ILE A 209 33.64 38.34 9.51
N SER A 210 33.02 38.38 10.68
CA SER A 210 33.14 39.50 11.63
C SER A 210 32.87 38.96 13.03
N GLN A 211 33.91 38.96 13.86
CA GLN A 211 33.81 38.81 15.31
C GLN A 211 32.84 39.86 15.84
N VAL A 212 31.90 39.43 16.68
CA VAL A 212 31.33 40.29 17.72
C VAL A 212 31.35 39.49 19.01
N PHE A 213 32.31 39.80 19.87
CA PHE A 213 32.18 39.59 21.31
C PHE A 213 31.13 40.58 21.81
N CYS A 214 30.23 40.14 22.71
CA CYS A 214 29.98 40.85 23.96
C CYS A 214 29.01 40.08 24.87
N SER A 215 29.54 39.79 26.08
CA SER A 215 28.93 39.62 27.42
C SER A 215 27.71 38.73 27.59
#